data_AF-A0A3M1VUS3-F1
#
_entry.id   AF-A0A3M1VUS3-F1
#
_cell.length_a   1.000
_cell.length_b   1.000
_cell.length_c   1.000
_cell.angle_alpha   90.00
_cell.angle_beta   90.00
_cell.angle_gamma   90.00
#
_symmetry.space_group_name_H-M   'P 1'
#
loop_
_entity.id
_entity.type
_entity.pdbx_description
1 polymer ?
#
loop_
_entity_poly.entity_id
_entity_poly.type
_entity_poly.pdbx_seq_one_letter_code
_entity_poly.pdbx_strand_id
1 'polypeptide(L)'
;MGAMDNAKLAVMALLRNEFRWSVSRDRHFQRCPRLFYLQHYAHWGGWRLDADDFAKLCYRLGKMKNLDAWAGEIVHEVIRGTLEKVRDGRPTSLEAMTSEATGMLRAGWTQS
;
A
#
# COMPACT_ATOMS: atom_id res chain seq x y z
N MET A 1 10.66 18.78 41.71
CA MET A 1 11.08 19.34 40.41
C MET A 1 11.37 18.15 39.47
N GLY A 2 10.31 17.48 38.98
CA GLY A 2 10.45 16.19 38.26
C GLY A 2 9.25 15.83 37.37
N ALA A 3 8.34 16.78 37.14
CA ALA A 3 7.18 16.59 36.27
C ALA A 3 7.46 17.01 34.81
N MET A 4 8.54 17.75 34.56
CA MET A 4 8.86 18.26 33.22
C MET A 4 9.63 17.27 32.33
N ASP A 5 10.19 16.19 32.88
CA ASP A 5 10.89 15.16 32.09
C ASP A 5 9.97 14.06 31.54
N ASN A 6 8.82 13.80 32.16
CA ASN A 6 7.85 12.81 31.65
C ASN A 6 7.08 13.29 30.42
N ALA A 7 6.95 14.61 30.22
CA ALA A 7 6.32 15.17 29.03
C ALA A 7 7.18 14.96 27.76
N LYS A 8 8.51 14.83 27.91
CA LYS A 8 9.44 14.56 26.79
C LYS A 8 9.46 13.09 26.38
N LEU A 9 9.26 12.16 27.32
CA LEU A 9 9.18 10.72 27.05
C LEU A 9 7.85 10.30 26.40
N ALA A 10 6.77 11.03 26.69
CA ALA A 10 5.44 10.80 26.12
C ALA A 10 5.24 11.42 24.72
N VAL A 11 6.26 12.06 24.13
CA VAL A 11 6.34 12.27 22.68
C VAL A 11 6.77 10.96 22.01
N MET A 12 6.08 9.86 22.36
CA MET A 12 6.01 8.66 21.52
C MET A 12 5.57 9.17 20.16
N ALA A 13 6.46 9.12 19.17
CA ALA A 13 6.31 9.74 17.86
C ALA A 13 4.86 9.65 17.36
N LEU A 14 4.10 10.73 17.57
CA LEU A 14 2.68 10.72 17.29
C LEU A 14 2.55 10.61 15.77
N LEU A 15 2.02 9.49 15.29
CA LEU A 15 1.87 9.29 13.86
C LEU A 15 0.90 10.38 13.36
N ARG A 16 1.39 11.27 12.49
CA ARG A 16 0.60 12.36 11.88
C ARG A 16 0.30 12.06 10.41
N ASN A 17 -0.93 12.36 9.99
CA ASN A 17 -1.30 12.34 8.59
C ASN A 17 -0.88 13.65 7.94
N GLU A 18 0.35 13.71 7.46
CA GLU A 18 0.86 14.88 6.76
C GLU A 18 0.45 14.81 5.29
N PHE A 19 0.10 15.97 4.72
CA PHE A 19 -0.25 16.08 3.31
C PHE A 19 0.90 15.54 2.44
N ARG A 20 0.56 14.63 1.53
CA ARG A 20 1.46 14.13 0.50
C ARG A 20 0.84 14.34 -0.87
N TRP A 21 1.66 14.71 -1.84
CA TRP A 21 1.25 14.85 -3.23
C TRP A 21 1.79 13.69 -4.08
N SER A 22 0.97 13.23 -5.01
CA SER A 22 1.38 12.36 -6.12
C SER A 22 0.42 12.57 -7.28
N VAL A 23 0.84 12.22 -8.49
CA VAL A 23 -0.03 12.32 -9.67
C VAL A 23 -1.34 11.54 -9.50
N SER A 24 -1.29 10.35 -8.88
CA SER A 24 -2.49 9.57 -8.58
C SER A 24 -3.39 10.26 -7.54
N ARG A 25 -2.81 10.84 -6.48
CA ARG A 25 -3.56 11.59 -5.46
C ARG A 25 -4.26 12.81 -6.04
N ASP A 26 -3.56 13.56 -6.89
CA ASP A 26 -4.14 14.70 -7.60
C ASP A 26 -5.30 14.25 -8.50
N ARG A 27 -5.10 13.22 -9.34
CA ARG A 27 -6.17 12.66 -10.18
C ARG A 27 -7.39 12.21 -9.38
N HIS A 28 -7.20 11.58 -8.22
CA HIS A 28 -8.30 11.20 -7.34
C HIS A 28 -9.07 12.42 -6.82
N PHE A 29 -8.34 13.47 -6.41
CA PHE A 29 -8.95 14.71 -5.93
C PHE A 29 -9.76 15.41 -7.02
N GLN A 30 -9.18 15.57 -8.22
CA GLN A 30 -9.86 16.17 -9.38
C GLN A 30 -11.08 15.36 -9.82
N ARG A 31 -11.02 14.02 -9.73
CA ARG A 31 -12.14 13.15 -10.08
C ARG A 31 -13.27 13.23 -9.06
N CYS A 32 -12.95 13.15 -7.77
CA CYS A 32 -13.94 13.16 -6.69
C CYS A 32 -13.26 13.45 -5.33
N PRO A 33 -13.50 14.63 -4.73
CA PRO A 33 -12.93 14.96 -3.41
C PRO A 33 -13.34 13.98 -2.31
N ARG A 34 -14.55 13.41 -2.38
CA ARG A 34 -15.02 12.39 -1.43
C ARG A 34 -14.20 11.11 -1.54
N LEU A 35 -13.93 10.63 -2.77
CA LEU A 35 -13.06 9.47 -2.99
C LEU A 35 -11.65 9.72 -2.42
N PHE A 36 -11.09 10.90 -2.71
CA PHE A 36 -9.79 11.30 -2.20
C PHE A 36 -9.73 11.28 -0.68
N TYR A 37 -10.74 11.87 -0.01
CA TYR A 37 -10.83 11.85 1.45
C TYR A 37 -10.89 10.42 1.99
N LEU A 38 -11.77 9.57 1.46
CA LEU A 38 -11.94 8.18 1.90
C LEU A 38 -10.64 7.37 1.77
N GLN A 39 -9.95 7.53 0.65
CA GLN A 39 -8.76 6.75 0.32
C GLN A 39 -7.51 7.21 1.09
N HIS A 40 -7.36 8.52 1.35
CA HIS A 40 -6.12 9.08 1.88
C HIS A 40 -6.20 9.59 3.32
N TYR A 41 -7.39 9.88 3.85
CA TYR A 41 -7.55 10.53 5.16
C TYR A 41 -8.54 9.86 6.10
N ALA A 42 -9.69 9.37 5.62
CA ALA A 42 -10.77 8.86 6.46
C ALA A 42 -10.37 7.65 7.32
N HIS A 43 -9.42 6.84 6.85
CA HIS A 43 -8.93 5.66 7.57
C HIS A 43 -7.92 5.99 8.68
N TRP A 44 -7.50 7.25 8.82
CA TRP A 44 -6.45 7.61 9.77
C TRP A 44 -6.86 7.33 11.21
N GLY A 45 -6.00 6.63 11.96
CA GLY A 45 -6.29 6.17 13.30
C GLY A 45 -7.18 4.92 13.37
N GLY A 46 -7.74 4.45 12.24
CA GLY A 46 -8.66 3.31 12.18
C GLY A 46 -8.07 1.95 12.59
N TRP A 47 -6.75 1.86 12.83
CA TRP A 47 -6.08 0.69 13.39
C TRP A 47 -6.17 0.60 14.92
N ARG A 48 -6.58 1.69 15.60
CA ARG A 48 -6.68 1.71 17.06
C ARG A 48 -7.94 0.98 17.53
N LEU A 49 -7.85 0.34 18.69
CA LEU A 49 -8.99 -0.35 19.31
C LEU A 49 -10.15 0.61 19.64
N ASP A 50 -9.82 1.83 20.05
CA ASP A 50 -10.76 2.89 20.44
C ASP A 50 -11.14 3.83 19.29
N ALA A 51 -10.77 3.51 18.04
CA ALA A 51 -11.15 4.32 16.89
C ALA A 51 -12.65 4.24 16.61
N ASP A 52 -13.18 5.31 16.00
CA ASP A 52 -14.55 5.36 15.48
C ASP A 52 -14.78 4.27 14.41
N ASP A 53 -16.01 3.74 14.37
CA ASP A 53 -16.38 2.62 13.50
C ASP A 53 -16.22 2.94 12.01
N PHE A 54 -16.45 4.19 11.61
CA PHE A 54 -16.24 4.63 10.24
C PHE A 54 -14.76 4.60 9.87
N ALA A 55 -13.87 5.11 10.73
CA ALA A 55 -12.43 5.08 10.51
C ALA A 55 -11.90 3.64 10.44
N LYS A 56 -12.39 2.75 11.31
CA LYS A 56 -12.08 1.30 11.28
C LYS A 56 -12.53 0.65 9.98
N LEU A 57 -13.74 0.97 9.50
CA LEU A 57 -14.25 0.47 8.24
C LEU A 57 -13.38 0.94 7.07
N CYS A 58 -13.08 2.24 6.99
CA CYS A 58 -12.20 2.79 5.97
C CYS A 58 -10.80 2.16 6.01
N TYR A 59 -10.27 1.89 7.21
CA TYR A 59 -8.98 1.21 7.37
C TYR A 59 -9.01 -0.20 6.80
N ARG A 60 -9.99 -1.03 7.17
CA ARG A 60 -10.11 -2.40 6.65
C ARG A 60 -10.29 -2.43 5.14
N LEU A 61 -11.23 -1.64 4.62
CA LEU A 61 -11.51 -1.59 3.18
C LEU A 61 -10.32 -1.04 2.39
N GLY A 62 -9.62 -0.02 2.92
CA GLY A 62 -8.44 0.55 2.29
C GLY A 62 -7.23 -0.38 2.23
N LYS A 63 -7.23 -1.48 2.99
CA LYS A 63 -6.21 -2.54 2.91
C LYS A 63 -6.59 -3.68 1.96
N MET A 64 -7.81 -3.69 1.45
CA MET A 64 -8.22 -4.67 0.44
C MET A 64 -7.56 -4.34 -0.90
N LYS A 65 -7.12 -5.39 -1.60
CA LYS A 65 -6.55 -5.31 -2.94
C LYS A 65 -7.50 -6.00 -3.91
N ASN A 66 -7.81 -5.34 -5.02
CA ASN A 66 -8.59 -5.98 -6.07
C ASN A 66 -7.69 -6.83 -6.99
N LEU A 67 -8.32 -7.69 -7.78
CA LEU A 67 -7.62 -8.64 -8.65
C LEU A 67 -6.70 -7.94 -9.66
N ASP A 68 -7.15 -6.84 -10.26
CA ASP A 68 -6.39 -6.10 -11.28
C ASP A 68 -5.12 -5.47 -10.71
N ALA A 69 -5.23 -4.82 -9.54
CA ALA A 69 -4.10 -4.22 -8.86
C ALA A 69 -3.08 -5.28 -8.46
N TRP A 70 -3.54 -6.43 -8.00
CA TRP A 70 -2.67 -7.55 -7.65
C TRP A 70 -1.97 -8.16 -8.88
N ALA A 71 -2.70 -8.37 -9.98
CA ALA A 71 -2.10 -8.81 -11.24
C ALA A 71 -1.03 -7.82 -11.73
N GLY A 72 -1.32 -6.51 -11.64
CA GLY A 72 -0.35 -5.46 -11.97
C GLY A 72 0.92 -5.52 -11.11
N GLU A 73 0.79 -5.72 -9.80
CA GLU A 73 1.94 -5.89 -8.91
C GLU A 73 2.81 -7.10 -9.28
N ILE A 74 2.21 -8.24 -9.61
CA ILE A 74 2.95 -9.43 -10.05
C ILE A 74 3.72 -9.14 -11.33
N VAL A 75 3.09 -8.49 -12.30
CA VAL A 75 3.77 -8.08 -13.55
C VAL A 75 4.96 -7.16 -13.24
N HIS A 76 4.78 -6.17 -12.36
CA HIS A 76 5.88 -5.28 -11.95
C HIS A 76 7.02 -6.04 -11.27
N GLU A 77 6.73 -7.04 -10.46
CA GLU A 77 7.75 -7.83 -9.77
C GLU A 77 8.54 -8.73 -10.74
N VAL A 78 7.86 -9.39 -11.69
CA VAL A 78 8.53 -10.19 -12.73
C VAL A 78 9.39 -9.32 -13.63
N ILE A 79 8.94 -8.10 -13.97
CA ILE A 79 9.74 -7.13 -14.72
C ILE A 79 10.99 -6.74 -13.93
N ARG A 80 10.86 -6.41 -12.64
CA ARG A 80 11.99 -6.09 -11.76
C ARG A 80 13.02 -7.22 -11.76
N GLY A 81 12.59 -8.45 -11.44
CA GLY A 81 13.49 -9.60 -11.39
C GLY A 81 14.13 -9.90 -12.75
N THR A 82 13.40 -9.67 -13.84
CA THR A 82 13.95 -9.80 -15.20
C THR A 82 15.05 -8.79 -15.48
N LEU A 83 14.84 -7.52 -15.14
CA LEU A 83 15.85 -6.48 -15.33
C LEU A 83 17.12 -6.77 -14.52
N GLU A 84 16.98 -7.32 -13.32
CA GLU A 84 18.12 -7.78 -12.51
C GLU A 84 18.85 -8.96 -13.17
N LYS A 85 18.13 -9.98 -13.64
CA LYS A 85 18.71 -11.12 -14.38
C LYS A 85 19.48 -10.64 -15.63
N VAL A 86 18.90 -9.71 -16.40
CA VAL A 86 19.54 -9.12 -17.60
C VAL A 86 20.81 -8.35 -17.22
N ARG A 87 20.76 -7.53 -16.17
CA ARG A 87 21.93 -6.80 -15.65
C ARG A 87 23.06 -7.77 -15.28
N ASP A 88 22.73 -8.94 -14.74
CA ASP A 88 23.70 -9.97 -14.35
C ASP A 88 24.13 -10.89 -15.52
N GLY A 89 23.76 -10.57 -16.76
CA GLY A 89 24.13 -11.35 -17.95
C GLY A 89 23.32 -12.63 -18.15
N ARG A 90 22.16 -12.76 -17.50
CA ARG A 90 21.26 -13.93 -17.55
C ARG A 90 19.92 -13.55 -18.20
N PRO A 91 19.86 -13.28 -19.52
CA PRO A 91 18.60 -12.92 -20.16
C PRO A 91 17.58 -14.07 -20.04
N THR A 92 16.29 -13.72 -19.95
CA THR A 92 15.18 -14.68 -19.86
C THR A 92 14.21 -14.51 -21.03
N SER A 93 13.49 -15.56 -21.38
CA SER A 93 12.47 -15.52 -22.44
C SER A 93 11.14 -14.97 -21.93
N LEU A 94 10.31 -14.46 -22.85
CA LEU A 94 8.95 -14.01 -22.54
C LEU A 94 8.06 -15.14 -22.00
N GLU A 95 8.23 -16.34 -22.53
CA GLU A 95 7.53 -17.53 -22.05
C GLU A 95 7.86 -17.84 -20.58
N ALA A 96 9.15 -17.79 -20.22
CA ALA A 96 9.58 -17.98 -18.83
C ALA A 96 9.01 -16.90 -17.89
N MET A 97 9.03 -15.63 -18.31
CA MET A 97 8.42 -14.53 -17.55
C MET A 97 6.91 -14.72 -17.35
N THR A 98 6.21 -15.15 -18.40
CA THR A 98 4.75 -15.36 -18.36
C THR A 98 4.40 -16.55 -17.45
N SER A 99 5.20 -17.62 -17.52
CA SER A 99 5.06 -18.78 -16.65
C SER A 99 5.29 -18.41 -15.18
N GLU A 100 6.33 -17.62 -14.90
CA GLU A 100 6.63 -17.09 -13.56
C GLU A 100 5.46 -16.26 -13.01
N ALA A 101 4.97 -15.28 -13.78
CA ALA A 101 3.83 -14.45 -13.39
C ALA A 101 2.55 -15.28 -13.13
N THR A 102 2.25 -16.24 -14.01
CA THR A 102 1.09 -17.11 -13.87
C THR A 102 1.21 -18.03 -12.65
N GLY A 103 2.42 -18.51 -12.36
CA GLY A 103 2.72 -19.28 -11.16
C GLY A 103 2.48 -18.48 -9.88
N MET A 104 2.95 -17.23 -9.84
CA MET A 104 2.73 -16.31 -8.72
C MET A 104 1.23 -16.00 -8.51
N LEU A 105 0.48 -15.78 -9.59
CA LEU A 105 -0.97 -15.59 -9.53
C LEU A 105 -1.66 -16.81 -8.93
N ARG A 106 -1.38 -18.02 -9.43
CA ARG A 106 -2.01 -19.25 -8.92
C ARG A 106 -1.69 -19.48 -7.44
N ALA A 107 -0.43 -19.28 -7.05
CA ALA A 107 0.02 -19.45 -5.67
C ALA A 107 -0.69 -18.47 -4.72
N GLY A 108 -0.73 -17.17 -5.05
CA GLY A 108 -1.37 -16.18 -4.20
C GLY A 108 -2.89 -16.33 -4.13
N TRP A 109 -3.54 -16.83 -5.20
CA TRP A 109 -4.99 -17.11 -5.18
C TRP A 109 -5.35 -18.16 -4.12
N THR A 110 -4.54 -19.20 -3.98
CA THR A 110 -4.77 -20.24 -2.95
C THR A 110 -4.58 -19.76 -1.51
N GLN A 111 -3.99 -18.58 -1.30
CA GLN A 111 -3.72 -17.99 0.02
C GLN A 111 -4.69 -16.84 0.37
N SER A 112 -5.59 -16.48 -0.55
CA SER A 112 -6.56 -15.38 -0.42
C SER A 112 -7.91 -15.86 0.08
#